data_AF-A0A931TAS9-F1
#
_entry.id   AF-A0A931TAS9-F1
#
_cell.length_a   1.000
_cell.length_b   1.000
_cell.length_c   1.000
_cell.angle_alpha   90.00
_cell.angle_beta   90.00
_cell.angle_gamma   90.00
#
_symmetry.space_group_name_H-M   'P 1'
#
loop_
_entity.id
_entity.type
_entity.pdbx_description
1 polymer ?
#
loop_
_entity_poly.entity_id
_entity_poly.type
_entity_poly.pdbx_seq_one_letter_code
_entity_poly.pdbx_strand_id
1 'polypeptide(L)' 'MDFVLTLPVWAGVAIATGVSMMLGWRFYQRCPHCGRLVRRVARGWKRCQHCGRQYRRGLRLR' A
#
# COMPACT_ATOMS: atom_id res chain seq x y z
N MET A 1 -10.61 -14.54 34.19
CA MET A 1 -9.92 -13.23 34.25
C MET A 1 -9.38 -12.84 32.86
N ASP A 2 -10.10 -13.27 31.82
CA ASP A 2 -9.59 -13.36 30.43
C ASP A 2 -10.17 -12.26 29.53
N PHE A 3 -11.34 -11.74 29.90
CA PHE A 3 -12.06 -10.67 29.18
C PHE A 3 -11.38 -9.30 29.29
N VAL A 4 -10.70 -9.03 30.40
CA VAL A 4 -10.05 -7.74 30.67
C VAL A 4 -8.84 -7.55 29.75
N LEU A 5 -8.15 -8.63 29.35
CA LEU A 5 -7.02 -8.59 28.42
C LEU A 5 -7.42 -8.76 26.95
N THR A 6 -8.51 -9.47 26.64
CA THR A 6 -8.89 -9.72 25.23
C THR A 6 -9.35 -8.45 24.52
N LEU A 7 -10.17 -7.60 25.15
CA LEU A 7 -10.62 -6.34 24.55
C LEU A 7 -9.47 -5.41 24.10
N PRO A 8 -8.47 -5.08 24.95
CA PRO A 8 -7.36 -4.22 24.55
C PRO A 8 -6.46 -4.88 23.49
N VAL A 9 -6.31 -6.21 23.49
CA VAL A 9 -5.56 -6.93 22.45
C VAL A 9 -6.28 -6.83 21.11
N TRP A 10 -7.58 -7.12 21.05
CA TRP A 10 -8.35 -7.00 19.80
C TRP A 10 -8.43 -5.56 19.29
N ALA A 11 -8.53 -4.58 20.20
CA ALA A 11 -8.43 -3.16 19.84
C ALA A 11 -7.06 -2.83 19.24
N GLY A 12 -5.97 -3.32 19.85
CA GLY A 12 -4.61 -3.15 19.32
C GLY A 12 -4.44 -3.77 17.94
N VAL A 13 -4.95 -4.99 17.73
CA VAL A 13 -4.93 -5.67 16.42
C VAL A 13 -5.71 -4.88 15.38
N ALA A 14 -6.94 -4.44 15.70
CA ALA A 14 -7.76 -3.67 14.77
C ALA A 14 -7.08 -2.37 14.34
N ILE A 15 -6.47 -1.64 15.29
CA ILE A 15 -5.71 -0.42 15.02
C ILE A 15 -4.49 -0.75 14.14
N ALA A 16 -3.71 -1.77 14.49
CA ALA A 16 -2.54 -2.18 13.73
C ALA A 16 -2.90 -2.54 12.28
N THR A 17 -3.95 -3.34 12.08
CA THR A 17 -4.46 -3.69 10.75
C THR A 17 -4.91 -2.47 9.97
N GLY A 18 -5.68 -1.56 10.59
CA GLY A 18 -6.13 -0.32 9.96
C GLY A 18 -4.96 0.55 9.51
N VAL A 19 -3.96 0.73 10.37
CA VAL A 19 -2.74 1.49 10.07
C VAL A 19 -1.93 0.82 8.95
N SER A 20 -1.71 -0.49 9.01
CA SER A 20 -0.98 -1.22 7.96
C SER A 20 -1.67 -1.10 6.61
N MET A 21 -3.01 -1.18 6.57
CA MET A 21 -3.78 -1.07 5.34
C MET A 21 -3.73 0.35 4.77
N MET A 22 -3.88 1.37 5.62
CA MET A 22 -3.75 2.77 5.23
C MET A 22 -2.35 3.11 4.71
N LEU A 23 -1.30 2.65 5.38
CA LEU A 23 0.08 2.81 4.93
C LEU A 23 0.30 2.05 3.62
N GLY A 24 -0.23 0.83 3.48
CA GLY A 24 -0.21 0.06 2.23
C GLY A 24 -0.73 0.87 1.04
N TRP A 25 -1.89 1.50 1.17
CA TRP A 25 -2.46 2.35 0.11
C TRP A 25 -1.64 3.61 -0.18
N ARG A 26 -0.92 4.15 0.81
CA ARG A 26 0.00 5.28 0.60
C ARG A 26 1.33 4.87 -0.03
N PHE A 27 1.87 3.70 0.29
CA PHE A 27 3.18 3.25 -0.20
C PHE A 27 3.12 2.43 -1.48
N TYR A 28 1.96 1.89 -1.84
CA TYR A 28 1.78 1.11 -3.06
C TYR A 28 0.77 1.76 -4.01
N GLN A 29 0.95 1.51 -5.30
CA GLN A 29 0.05 1.89 -6.38
C GLN A 29 0.01 0.76 -7.41
N ARG A 30 -1.04 0.71 -8.23
CA ARG A 30 -1.03 -0.19 -9.41
C ARG A 30 -0.19 0.45 -10.52
N CYS A 31 0.58 -0.38 -11.21
CA CYS A 31 1.30 0.04 -12.41
C CYS A 31 0.25 0.40 -13.49
N PRO A 32 0.31 1.60 -14.10
CA PRO A 32 -0.67 1.99 -15.11
C PRO A 32 -0.60 1.12 -16.38
N HIS A 33 0.53 0.46 -16.64
CA HIS A 33 0.75 -0.33 -17.85
C HIS A 33 0.24 -1.78 -17.74
N CYS A 34 0.45 -2.43 -16.59
CA CYS A 34 0.16 -3.86 -16.41
C CYS A 34 -0.71 -4.18 -15.19
N GLY A 35 -1.14 -3.18 -14.43
CA GLY A 35 -2.00 -3.36 -13.25
C GLY A 35 -1.32 -3.93 -12.00
N ARG A 36 -0.07 -4.41 -12.10
CA ARG A 36 0.64 -5.03 -10.97
C ARG A 36 0.88 -4.04 -9.82
N LEU A 37 0.81 -4.53 -8.59
CA LEU A 37 1.08 -3.73 -7.40
C LEU A 37 2.58 -3.37 -7.34
N VAL A 38 2.89 -2.07 -7.33
CA VAL A 38 4.26 -1.53 -7.30
C VAL A 38 4.38 -0.46 -6.23
N ARG A 39 5.60 -0.16 -5.78
CA ARG A 39 5.82 0.96 -4.85
C ARG A 39 5.39 2.28 -5.48
N ARG A 40 4.64 3.08 -4.72
CA ARG A 40 4.25 4.43 -5.10
C ARG A 40 5.50 5.28 -5.35
N VAL A 41 5.44 6.10 -6.39
CA VAL A 41 6.47 7.09 -6.70
C VAL A 41 6.18 8.34 -5.89
N ALA A 42 7.14 8.79 -5.07
CA ALA A 42 7.03 10.06 -4.35
C ALA A 42 7.48 11.25 -5.23
N ARG A 43 8.64 11.11 -5.89
CA ARG A 43 9.21 12.06 -6.87
C ARG A 43 9.91 11.29 -8.00
N GLY A 44 9.97 11.88 -9.18
CA GLY A 44 10.68 11.34 -10.34
C GLY A 44 9.98 10.19 -11.05
N TRP A 45 10.78 9.25 -11.56
CA TRP A 45 10.34 8.07 -12.30
C TRP A 45 10.83 6.80 -11.62
N LYS A 46 10.01 5.75 -11.61
CA LYS A 46 10.42 4.39 -11.24
C LYS A 46 10.15 3.44 -12.40
N ARG A 47 10.90 2.35 -12.45
CA ARG A 47 10.70 1.27 -13.43
C ARG A 47 9.89 0.14 -12.80
N CYS A 48 8.89 -0.38 -13.51
CA CYS A 48 8.17 -1.56 -13.07
C CYS A 48 9.04 -2.80 -13.31
N GLN A 49 9.27 -3.62 -12.28
CA GLN A 49 10.07 -4.85 -12.38
C GLN A 49 9.37 -5.95 -13.19
N HIS A 50 8.09 -5.79 -13.53
CA HIS A 50 7.34 -6.78 -14.28
C HIS A 50 7.24 -6.44 -15.78
N CYS A 51 6.72 -5.25 -16.12
CA CYS A 51 6.57 -4.84 -17.52
C CYS A 51 7.80 -4.09 -18.06
N GLY A 52 8.78 -3.74 -17.21
CA GLY A 52 9.95 -2.97 -17.59
C GLY A 52 9.69 -1.50 -17.93
N ARG A 53 8.43 -1.04 -17.94
CA ARG A 53 8.08 0.35 -18.29
C ARG A 53 8.26 1.31 -17.12
N GLN A 54 8.59 2.56 -17.45
CA GLN A 54 8.68 3.63 -16.48
C GLN A 54 7.29 4.14 -16.09
N TYR A 55 7.12 4.50 -14.83
CA TYR A 55 5.92 5.10 -14.28
C TYR A 55 6.29 6.23 -13.33
N ARG A 56 5.44 7.25 -13.26
CA ARG A 56 5.53 8.37 -12.32
C ARG A 56 4.22 8.54 -11.56
N ARG A 57 4.26 9.35 -10.51
CA ARG A 57 3.04 9.74 -9.78
C ARG A 57 2.09 10.47 -10.72
N GLY A 58 0.83 10.04 -10.77
CA GLY A 58 -0.21 10.68 -11.60
C GLY A 58 -0.14 10.37 -13.10
N LEU A 59 0.71 9.44 -13.53
CA LEU A 59 0.70 8.98 -14.92
C LEU A 59 -0.63 8.25 -15.20
N ARG A 60 -1.48 8.83 -16.04
CA ARG A 60 -2.66 8.16 -16.61
C ARG A 60 -2.33 7.85 -18.07
N LEU A 61 -2.44 6.58 -18.43
CA LEU A 61 -2.45 6.16 -19.83
C LEU A 61 -3.88 6.39 -20.31
N ARG A 62 -4.05 7.27 -21.28
CA ARG A 62 -5.34 7.54 -21.93
C ARG A 62 -5.51 6.58 -23.09
#